data_AF-A0A1R0YA78-F1
#
_entry.id   AF-A0A1R0YA78-F1
#
_cell.length_a   1.000
_cell.length_b   1.000
_cell.length_c   1.000
_cell.angle_alpha   90.00
_cell.angle_beta   90.00
_cell.angle_gamma   90.00
#
_symmetry.space_group_name_H-M   'P 1'
#
loop_
_entity.id
_entity.type
_entity.pdbx_description
1 polymer ?
#
loop_
_entity_poly.entity_id
_entity_poly.type
_entity_poly.pdbx_seq_one_letter_code
_entity_poly.pdbx_strand_id
1 'polypeptide(L)' 'MSYQIRYCLDPQTRLSVVNLIGTRQQLVINPLALSRILGSTRPAVLGSWTVTPAQAVDIGFIVPIQMEASAHDFAIPA' A
#
# COMPACT_ATOMS: atom_id res chain seq x y z
N MET A 1 -11.52 3.40 6.63
CA MET A 1 -11.29 3.90 5.26
C MET A 1 -10.58 2.81 4.48
N SER A 2 -11.02 2.49 3.27
CA SER A 2 -10.39 1.47 2.42
C SER A 2 -9.89 2.11 1.12
N TYR A 3 -8.80 1.57 0.59
CA TYR A 3 -8.18 2.02 -0.65
C TYR A 3 -8.33 0.94 -1.71
N GLN A 4 -8.38 1.33 -2.98
CA GLN A 4 -8.38 0.38 -4.08
C GLN A 4 -7.07 0.49 -4.84
N ILE A 5 -6.43 -0.64 -5.09
CA ILE A 5 -5.24 -0.74 -5.93
C ILE A 5 -5.56 -1.49 -7.22
N ARG A 6 -4.84 -1.17 -8.29
CA ARG A 6 -4.74 -1.99 -9.50
C ARG A 6 -3.31 -2.43 -9.68
N TYR A 7 -3.10 -3.70 -9.99
CA TYR A 7 -1.76 -4.24 -10.19
C TYR A 7 -1.69 -5.01 -11.51
N CYS A 8 -0.53 -4.97 -12.16
CA CYS A 8 -0.19 -5.83 -13.28
C CYS A 8 1.23 -6.36 -13.13
N LEU A 9 1.44 -7.61 -13.53
CA LEU A 9 2.75 -8.23 -13.60
C LEU A 9 3.36 -7.88 -14.96
N ASP A 10 4.54 -7.25 -14.92
CA ASP A 10 5.34 -7.01 -16.11
C ASP A 10 6.02 -8.33 -16.53
N PRO A 11 5.75 -8.84 -17.75
CA PRO A 11 6.33 -10.10 -18.23
C PRO A 11 7.84 -10.02 -18.48
N GLN A 12 8.41 -8.83 -18.69
CA GLN A 12 9.85 -8.66 -18.94
C GLN A 12 10.65 -8.64 -17.63
N THR A 13 10.20 -7.85 -16.66
CA THR A 13 10.93 -7.68 -15.39
C THR A 13 10.48 -8.67 -14.30
N ARG A 14 9.33 -9.32 -14.49
CA ARG A 14 8.64 -10.14 -13.47
C ARG A 14 8.33 -9.37 -12.18
N LEU A 15 8.22 -8.05 -12.28
CA LEU A 15 7.81 -7.18 -11.18
C LEU A 15 6.35 -6.78 -11.34
N SER A 16 5.67 -6.53 -10.22
CA SER A 16 4.30 -6.03 -10.24
C SER A 16 4.32 -4.51 -10.21
N VAL A 17 3.71 -3.88 -11.21
CA VAL A 17 3.38 -2.46 -11.17
C VAL A 17 2.05 -2.30 -10.47
N VAL A 18 1.99 -1.49 -9.42
CA VAL A 18 0.81 -1.28 -8.57
C VAL A 18 0.45 0.20 -8.55
N ASN A 19 -0.82 0.50 -8.76
CA ASN A 19 -1.38 1.84 -8.81
C ASN A 19 -2.43 2.01 -7.72
N LEU A 20 -2.37 3.09 -6.97
CA LEU A 20 -3.42 3.47 -6.01
C LEU A 20 -4.50 4.29 -6.72
N ILE A 21 -5.72 3.75 -6.80
CA ILE A 21 -6.84 4.36 -7.51
C ILE A 21 -7.25 5.68 -6.88
N GLY A 22 -7.56 6.67 -7.73
CA GLY A 22 -7.86 8.03 -7.30
C GLY A 22 -6.61 8.88 -7.06
N THR A 23 -5.42 8.33 -7.25
CA THR A 23 -4.15 9.06 -7.13
C THR A 23 -3.27 8.85 -8.36
N ARG A 24 -2.18 9.61 -8.45
CA ARG A 24 -1.10 9.39 -9.44
C ARG A 24 0.03 8.52 -8.91
N GLN A 25 -0.16 7.87 -7.77
CA GLN A 25 0.89 7.06 -7.16
C GLN A 25 0.95 5.70 -7.86
N GLN A 26 2.13 5.39 -8.39
CA GLN A 26 2.48 4.13 -9.01
C GLN A 26 3.79 3.65 -8.39
N LEU A 27 3.84 2.37 -8.06
CA LEU A 27 5.00 1.71 -7.46
C LEU A 27 5.29 0.41 -8.18
N VAL A 28 6.55 -0.02 -8.13
CA VAL A 28 6.98 -1.32 -8.63
C VAL A 28 7.39 -2.16 -7.42
N ILE A 29 6.79 -3.34 -7.28
CA ILE A 29 7.00 -4.22 -6.12
C ILE A 29 7.22 -5.65 -6.60
N ASN A 30 8.00 -6.42 -5.82
CA ASN A 30 8.12 -7.86 -6.05
C ASN A 30 6.75 -8.54 -5.87
N PRO A 31 6.28 -9.38 -6.82
CA PRO A 31 4.98 -10.03 -6.73
C PRO A 31 4.80 -10.89 -5.48
N LEU A 32 5.88 -11.51 -4.97
CA LEU A 32 5.85 -12.29 -3.73
C LEU A 32 5.69 -11.39 -2.50
N ALA A 33 6.28 -10.19 -2.51
CA ALA A 33 6.09 -9.22 -1.44
C ALA A 33 4.65 -8.70 -1.44
N LEU A 34 4.12 -8.35 -2.64
CA LEU A 34 2.73 -7.96 -2.79
C LEU A 34 1.77 -9.05 -2.31
N SER A 35 2.02 -10.31 -2.67
CA SER A 35 1.26 -11.49 -2.22
C SER A 35 1.21 -11.59 -0.70
N ARG A 36 2.35 -11.41 -0.02
CA ARG A 36 2.44 -11.43 1.45
C ARG A 36 1.65 -10.31 2.10
N ILE A 37 1.76 -9.08 1.58
CA ILE A 37 1.02 -7.92 2.13
C ILE A 37 -0.49 -8.11 1.98
N LEU A 38 -0.93 -8.65 0.83
CA LEU A 38 -2.34 -8.89 0.54
C LEU A 38 -2.89 -10.17 1.20
N GLY A 39 -2.03 -11.02 1.78
CA GLY A 39 -2.44 -12.32 2.34
C GLY A 39 -2.93 -13.31 1.27
N SER A 40 -2.45 -13.18 0.03
CA SER A 40 -2.87 -14.01 -1.10
C SER A 40 -1.73 -14.92 -1.56
N THR A 41 -2.04 -16.14 -1.96
CA THR A 41 -1.01 -17.12 -2.35
C THR A 41 -0.49 -16.89 -3.78
N ARG A 42 -1.30 -16.30 -4.69
CA ARG A 42 -0.94 -15.97 -6.08
C ARG A 42 -1.83 -14.86 -6.67
N PRO A 43 -1.40 -13.59 -6.68
CA PRO A 43 -2.11 -12.56 -7.42
C PRO A 43 -2.09 -12.89 -8.91
N ALA A 44 -3.21 -12.63 -9.59
CA ALA A 44 -3.32 -12.79 -11.04
C ALA A 44 -2.29 -11.91 -11.78
N VAL A 45 -2.09 -12.13 -13.08
CA VAL A 45 -1.21 -11.28 -13.89
C VAL A 45 -1.72 -9.83 -13.97
N LEU A 46 -3.02 -9.62 -13.81
CA LEU A 46 -3.66 -8.31 -13.74
C LEU A 46 -4.84 -8.41 -12.78
N GLY A 47 -5.04 -7.38 -11.96
CA GLY A 47 -6.19 -7.35 -11.07
C GLY A 47 -6.35 -6.04 -10.31
N SER A 48 -7.39 -6.00 -9.49
CA SER A 48 -7.60 -4.94 -8.50
C SER A 48 -7.89 -5.53 -7.14
N TRP A 49 -7.48 -4.82 -6.08
CA TRP A 49 -7.69 -5.26 -4.71
C TRP A 49 -8.13 -4.08 -3.83
N THR A 50 -9.04 -4.34 -2.89
CA THR A 50 -9.40 -3.38 -1.84
C THR A 50 -8.51 -3.60 -0.62
N VAL A 51 -7.62 -2.66 -0.33
CA VAL A 51 -6.62 -2.75 0.73
C VAL A 51 -6.94 -1.84 1.90
N THR A 52 -6.46 -2.22 3.08
CA THR A 52 -6.53 -1.37 4.27
C THR A 52 -5.49 -0.23 4.19
N PRO A 53 -5.61 0.83 5.01
CA PRO A 53 -4.60 1.88 5.07
C PRO A 53 -3.21 1.34 5.44
N ALA A 54 -3.14 0.39 6.38
CA ALA A 54 -1.90 -0.26 6.76
C ALA A 54 -1.25 -1.00 5.57
N GLN A 55 -2.04 -1.78 4.83
CA GLN A 55 -1.54 -2.45 3.63
C GLN A 55 -1.10 -1.47 2.53
N ALA A 56 -1.79 -0.34 2.37
CA ALA A 56 -1.38 0.68 1.41
C ALA A 56 -0.02 1.29 1.80
N VAL A 57 0.20 1.57 3.08
CA VAL A 57 1.48 2.04 3.61
C VAL A 57 2.58 0.98 3.46
N ASP A 58 2.28 -0.29 3.74
CA ASP A 58 3.25 -1.40 3.60
C ASP A 58 3.67 -1.63 2.14
N ILE A 59 2.80 -1.34 1.17
CA ILE A 59 3.16 -1.33 -0.27
C ILE A 59 4.06 -0.13 -0.61
N GLY A 60 4.00 0.94 0.18
CA GLY A 60 4.76 2.17 0.02
C GLY A 60 3.94 3.37 -0.46
N PHE A 61 2.60 3.26 -0.49
CA PHE A 61 1.75 4.40 -0.85
C PHE A 61 1.66 5.42 0.27
N ILE A 62 1.69 6.69 -0.11
CA ILE A 62 1.42 7.81 0.79
C ILE A 62 -0.09 7.97 0.87
N VAL A 63 -0.67 7.57 2.01
CA VAL A 63 -2.10 7.73 2.28
C VAL A 63 -2.29 8.60 3.52
N PRO A 64 -3.34 9.44 3.58
CA PRO A 64 -3.67 10.15 4.80
C PRO A 64 -4.08 9.12 5.86
N ILE A 65 -3.17 8.88 6.80
CA ILE A 65 -3.46 8.16 8.04
C ILE A 65 -3.95 9.21 9.02
N GLN A 66 -5.17 9.06 9.53
CA GLN A 66 -5.56 9.75 10.77
C GLN A 66 -4.71 9.15 11.88
N MET A 67 -3.49 9.64 12.00
CA MET A 67 -2.68 9.45 13.18
C MET A 67 -3.37 10.32 14.22
N GLU A 68 -4.10 9.72 15.17
CA GLU A 68 -4.41 10.44 16.39
C GLU A 68 -3.06 10.86 16.96
N ALA A 69 -2.74 12.13 16.78
CA ALA A 69 -1.62 12.76 17.43
C ALA A 69 -1.96 12.74 18.91
N SER A 70 -1.52 11.68 19.61
CA SER A 70 -1.35 11.75 21.05
C SER A 70 -0.23 12.76 21.24
N ALA A 71 -0.62 14.03 21.34
CA ALA A 71 0.24 15.12 21.74
C ALA A 71 0.70 14.75 23.15
N HIS A 72 1.87 14.12 23.25
CA HIS A 72 2.57 14.04 24.52
C HIS A 72 2.99 15.47 24.87
N ASP A 73 2.12 16.10 25.65
CA ASP A 73 2.32 17.34 26.35
C ASP A 73 3.53 17.14 27.28
N PHE A 74 4.72 17.43 26.76
CA PHE A 74 5.93 17.50 27.58
C PHE A 74 5.86 18.80 28.37
N ALA A 75 5.16 18.75 29.51
CA ALA A 75 5.19 19.83 30.49
C ALA A 75 6.63 19.99 30.99
N ILE A 76 7.27 21.10 30.63
CA ILE A 76 8.54 21.53 31.21
C ILE A 76 8.21 22.08 32.60
N PRO A 77 8.68 21.48 33.71
CA PRO A 77 8.46 22.03 35.04
C PRO A 77 9.23 23.36 35.19
N ALA A 78 8.56 24.33 35.82
CA ALA A 78 9.04 25.68 36.08
C ALA A 78 10.19 25.74 37.10
#